data_AF-A0A6J4FJT6-F1
#
_entry.id   AF-A0A6J4FJT6-F1
#
_cell.length_a   1.000
_cell.length_b   1.000
_cell.length_c   1.000
_cell.angle_alpha   90.00
_cell.angle_beta   90.00
_cell.angle_gamma   90.00
#
_symmetry.space_group_name_H-M   'P 1'
#
loop_
_entity.id
_entity.type
_entity.pdbx_description
1 polymer ?
#
loop_
_entity_poly.entity_id
_entity_poly.type
_entity_poly.pdbx_seq_one_letter_code
_entity_poly.pdbx_strand_id
1 'polypeptide(L)'
;MLPPRSAWAARRDNRQERSRPLIEALKVWLERQLALVSGKSPLAAAIRYSLTRWSSLSVFLADGRVEMDTNTVERSIRPITLRRKNHLFAGSDGGAENWAR
;
A
#
# COMPACT_ATOMS: atom_id res chain seq x y z
N MET A 1 5.50 11.89 -17.78
CA MET A 1 6.97 12.05 -17.78
C MET A 1 7.49 11.48 -16.47
N LEU A 2 8.34 10.46 -16.49
CA LEU A 2 8.92 9.91 -15.25
C LEU A 2 9.91 10.94 -14.68
N PRO A 3 9.95 11.16 -13.35
CA PRO A 3 10.90 12.10 -12.78
C PRO A 3 12.35 11.65 -13.05
N PRO A 4 13.31 12.58 -13.19
CA PRO A 4 14.70 12.24 -13.50
C PRO A 4 15.34 11.38 -12.41
N ARG A 5 16.38 10.60 -12.75
CA ARG A 5 17.06 9.68 -11.81
C ARG A 5 17.55 10.37 -10.53
N SER A 6 17.95 11.65 -10.64
CA SER A 6 18.37 12.50 -9.51
C SER A 6 17.24 12.75 -8.51
N ALA A 7 15.99 12.84 -8.95
CA ALA A 7 14.84 13.03 -8.08
C ALA A 7 14.57 11.81 -7.20
N TRP A 8 14.80 10.59 -7.71
CA TRP A 8 14.62 9.37 -6.91
C TRP A 8 15.67 9.23 -5.81
N ALA A 9 16.92 9.60 -6.10
CA ALA A 9 17.98 9.64 -5.10
C ALA A 9 17.64 10.64 -3.99
N ALA A 10 17.26 11.87 -4.35
CA ALA A 10 16.83 12.87 -3.37
C ALA A 10 15.63 12.42 -2.53
N ARG A 11 14.64 11.74 -3.15
CA ARG A 11 13.49 11.15 -2.42
C ARG A 11 13.93 10.07 -1.43
N ARG A 12 14.82 9.16 -1.85
CA ARG A 12 15.37 8.12 -0.96
C ARG A 12 16.12 8.75 0.21
N ASP A 13 16.99 9.71 -0.05
CA ASP A 13 17.84 10.33 0.98
C ASP A 13 16.97 11.08 2.01
N ASN A 14 15.96 11.83 1.56
CA ASN A 14 14.99 12.47 2.44
C ASN A 14 14.23 11.46 3.32
N ARG A 15 13.88 10.29 2.76
CA ARG A 15 13.20 9.22 3.51
C ARG A 15 14.13 8.55 4.51
N GLN A 16 15.42 8.40 4.21
CA GLN A 16 16.40 7.90 5.18
C GLN A 16 16.53 8.86 6.37
N GLU A 17 16.53 10.17 6.12
CA GLU A 17 16.66 11.18 7.18
C GLU A 17 15.37 11.33 8.01
N ARG A 18 14.20 11.40 7.35
CA ARG A 18 12.95 11.80 8.00
C ARG A 18 12.02 10.64 8.30
N SER A 19 11.88 9.68 7.38
CA SER A 19 10.88 8.61 7.50
C SER A 19 11.42 7.38 8.22
N ARG A 20 12.68 6.98 7.97
CA ARG A 20 13.30 5.81 8.61
C ARG A 20 13.17 5.83 10.15
N PRO A 21 13.53 6.90 10.88
CA PRO A 21 13.43 6.88 12.34
C PRO A 21 11.99 6.68 12.83
N LEU A 22 11.00 7.24 12.13
CA LEU A 22 9.58 7.07 12.46
C LEU A 22 9.10 5.64 12.21
N ILE A 23 9.50 5.05 11.08
CA ILE A 23 9.14 3.67 10.73
C ILE A 23 9.79 2.69 11.72
N GLU A 24 11.06 2.88 12.06
CA GLU A 24 11.76 2.05 13.08
C GLU A 24 11.10 2.18 14.45
N ALA A 25 10.77 3.41 14.88
CA ALA A 25 10.04 3.64 16.13
C ALA A 25 8.65 2.99 16.13
N LEU A 26 7.92 3.05 15.01
CA LEU A 26 6.63 2.39 14.85
C LEU A 26 6.75 0.87 14.98
N LYS A 27 7.80 0.27 14.41
CA LYS A 27 8.03 -1.18 14.54
C LYS A 27 8.16 -1.60 15.99
N VAL A 28 9.04 -0.90 16.72
CA VAL A 28 9.30 -1.15 18.15
C VAL A 28 8.02 -0.94 18.95
N TRP A 29 7.25 0.10 18.64
CA TRP A 29 5.96 0.33 19.29
C TRP A 29 4.97 -0.81 19.04
N LEU A 30 4.83 -1.29 17.79
CA LEU A 30 3.95 -2.41 17.44
C LEU A 30 4.36 -3.71 18.15
N GLU A 31 5.66 -4.01 18.21
CA GLU A 31 6.20 -5.17 18.93
C GLU A 31 5.85 -5.09 20.43
N ARG A 32 5.97 -3.90 21.04
CA ARG A 32 5.56 -3.66 22.43
C ARG A 32 4.05 -3.82 22.63
N GLN A 33 3.24 -3.24 21.73
CA GLN A 33 1.77 -3.36 21.82
C GLN A 33 1.34 -4.83 21.71
N LEU A 34 1.99 -5.61 20.84
CA LEU A 34 1.66 -7.03 20.68
C LEU A 34 1.83 -7.83 21.98
N ALA A 35 2.80 -7.46 22.81
CA ALA A 35 3.02 -8.08 24.12
C ALA A 35 1.96 -7.71 25.18
N LEU A 36 1.24 -6.59 24.97
CA LEU A 36 0.25 -6.07 25.91
C LEU A 36 -1.19 -6.47 25.57
N VAL A 37 -1.47 -6.74 24.29
CA VAL A 37 -2.82 -7.09 23.84
C VAL A 37 -3.11 -8.59 23.96
N SER A 38 -4.37 -8.95 24.18
CA SER A 38 -4.78 -10.35 24.16
C SER A 38 -4.44 -10.97 22.80
N GLY A 39 -3.72 -12.08 22.81
CA GLY A 39 -3.18 -12.71 21.61
C GLY A 39 -4.22 -13.10 20.57
N LYS A 40 -5.47 -13.38 20.97
CA LYS A 40 -6.59 -13.74 20.07
C LYS A 40 -7.41 -12.54 19.60
N SER A 41 -7.08 -11.32 20.04
CA SER A 41 -7.82 -10.14 19.64
C SER A 41 -7.63 -9.82 18.15
N PRO A 42 -8.63 -9.21 17.48
CA PRO A 42 -8.49 -8.68 16.13
C PRO A 42 -7.31 -7.71 15.98
N LEU A 43 -7.03 -6.91 17.02
CA LEU A 43 -5.90 -6.00 17.05
C LEU A 43 -4.56 -6.76 17.02
N ALA A 44 -4.40 -7.81 17.82
CA ALA A 44 -3.20 -8.64 17.80
C ALA A 44 -3.00 -9.31 16.43
N ALA A 45 -4.09 -9.73 15.77
CA ALA A 45 -4.04 -10.28 14.42
C ALA A 45 -3.55 -9.23 13.40
N ALA A 46 -4.07 -8.00 13.46
CA ALA A 46 -3.64 -6.90 12.61
C ALA A 46 -2.16 -6.54 12.83
N ILE A 47 -1.71 -6.44 14.09
CA ILE A 47 -0.31 -6.15 14.42
C ILE A 47 0.62 -7.23 13.87
N ARG A 48 0.31 -8.52 14.10
CA ARG A 48 1.09 -9.63 13.53
C ARG A 48 1.12 -9.59 12.01
N TYR A 49 -0.01 -9.33 11.37
CA TYR A 49 -0.08 -9.22 9.91
C TYR A 49 0.87 -8.15 9.37
N SER A 50 0.90 -6.98 10.01
CA SER A 50 1.80 -5.87 9.68
C SER A 50 3.27 -6.24 9.91
N LEU A 51 3.61 -6.81 11.07
CA LEU A 51 4.98 -7.20 11.42
C LEU A 51 5.53 -8.30 10.49
N THR A 52 4.71 -9.29 10.12
CA THR A 52 5.10 -10.34 9.16
C THR A 52 5.40 -9.77 7.77
N ARG A 53 4.85 -8.61 7.41
CA ARG A 53 5.04 -7.93 6.11
C ARG A 53 5.94 -6.71 6.19
N TRP A 54 6.69 -6.56 7.27
CA TRP A 54 7.43 -5.33 7.56
C TRP A 54 8.40 -4.94 6.45
N SER A 55 9.11 -5.91 5.86
CA SER A 55 10.05 -5.67 4.75
C SER A 55 9.36 -5.05 3.53
N SER A 56 8.19 -5.55 3.17
CA SER A 56 7.39 -5.00 2.06
C SER A 56 6.84 -3.61 2.40
N LEU A 57 6.35 -3.39 3.62
CA LEU A 57 5.82 -2.10 4.06
C LEU A 57 6.90 -1.01 4.14
N SER A 58 8.16 -1.39 4.35
CA SER A 58 9.29 -0.45 4.49
C SER A 58 10.13 -0.29 3.21
N VAL A 59 9.77 -0.95 2.11
CA VAL A 59 10.57 -0.94 0.86
C VAL A 59 10.77 0.46 0.28
N PHE A 60 9.80 1.36 0.48
CA PHE A 60 9.87 2.74 -0.01
C PHE A 60 11.01 3.56 0.62
N LEU A 61 11.53 3.12 1.77
CA LEU A 61 12.70 3.76 2.39
C LEU A 61 13.95 3.54 1.54
N ALA A 62 14.11 2.35 0.96
CA ALA A 62 15.29 1.98 0.17
C ALA A 62 15.14 2.33 -1.32
N ASP A 63 13.92 2.28 -1.85
CA ASP A 63 13.64 2.60 -3.26
C ASP A 63 12.81 3.89 -3.40
N GLY A 64 13.46 4.94 -3.89
CA GLY A 64 12.85 6.23 -4.21
C GLY A 64 11.85 6.20 -5.36
N ARG A 65 11.64 5.06 -6.03
CA ARG A 65 10.59 4.84 -7.04
C ARG A 65 9.28 4.38 -6.44
N VAL A 66 9.33 3.72 -5.29
CA VAL A 66 8.14 3.22 -4.60
C VAL A 66 7.49 4.38 -3.84
N GLU A 67 6.19 4.55 -4.01
CA GLU A 67 5.42 5.54 -3.26
C GLU A 67 5.06 4.99 -1.87
N MET A 68 4.96 5.87 -0.88
CA MET A 68 4.66 5.48 0.51
C MET A 68 3.17 5.09 0.69
N ASP A 69 2.31 5.64 -0.16
CA ASP A 69 0.87 5.41 -0.11
C ASP A 69 0.37 4.55 -1.28
N THR A 70 -0.82 3.99 -1.10
CA THR A 70 -1.54 3.24 -2.11
C THR A 70 -2.43 4.14 -2.96
N ASN A 71 -2.35 5.47 -2.86
CA ASN A 71 -3.29 6.38 -3.52
C ASN A 71 -3.32 6.19 -5.04
N THR A 72 -2.16 5.94 -5.65
CA THR A 72 -2.07 5.66 -7.09
C THR A 72 -2.78 4.35 -7.47
N VAL A 73 -2.63 3.31 -6.64
CA VAL A 73 -3.31 2.02 -6.82
C VAL A 73 -4.81 2.16 -6.58
N GLU A 74 -5.21 2.84 -5.51
CA GLU A 74 -6.62 3.08 -5.18
C GLU A 74 -7.32 3.90 -6.27
N ARG A 75 -6.65 4.93 -6.80
CA ARG A 75 -7.15 5.70 -7.94
C ARG A 75 -7.26 4.85 -9.21
N SER A 76 -6.34 3.92 -9.46
CA SER A 76 -6.38 3.07 -10.66
C SER A 76 -7.42 1.96 -10.58
N ILE A 77 -7.72 1.43 -9.38
CA ILE A 77 -8.77 0.42 -9.20
C ILE A 77 -10.17 1.02 -9.06
N ARG A 78 -10.29 2.29 -8.64
CA ARG A 78 -11.58 2.97 -8.40
C ARG A 78 -12.52 2.94 -9.62
N PRO A 79 -12.07 3.15 -10.88
CA PRO A 79 -12.93 3.00 -12.05
C PRO A 79 -13.48 1.57 -12.23
N ILE A 80 -12.68 0.56 -11.90
CA ILE A 80 -13.06 -0.86 -12.05
C ILE A 80 -14.09 -1.25 -10.98
N THR A 81 -13.86 -0.83 -9.73
CA THR A 81 -14.80 -1.12 -8.62
C THR A 81 -16.11 -0.36 -8.78
N LEU A 82 -16.09 0.87 -9.31
CA LEU A 82 -17.30 1.64 -9.62
C LEU A 82 -18.09 1.02 -10.77
N ARG A 83 -17.42 0.59 -11.84
CA ARG A 83 -18.08 -0.10 -12.97
C ARG A 83 -18.74 -1.41 -12.53
N ARG A 84 -18.07 -2.23 -11.71
CA ARG A 84 -18.66 -3.47 -11.16
C ARG A 84 -19.96 -3.25 -10.37
N LYS A 85 -20.12 -2.11 -9.68
CA LYS A 85 -21.40 -1.75 -9.02
C LYS A 85 -22.50 -1.31 -9.99
N ASN A 86 -22.14 -0.86 -11.20
CA ASN A 86 -23.10 -0.39 -12.22
C ASN A 86 -23.46 -1.47 -13.25
N HIS A 87 -22.80 -2.62 -13.27
CA HIS A 87 -23.14 -3.76 -14.14
C HIS A 87 -24.00 -4.77 -13.37
N LEU A 88 -25.27 -4.43 -13.12
CA LEU A 88 -26.26 -5.42 -12.63
C LEU A 88 -26.80 -6.32 -13.76
N PHE A 89 -26.47 -6.03 -15.04
CA PHE A 89 -27.03 -6.70 -16.22
C PHE A 89 -26.00 -6.94 -17.35
N ALA A 90 -24.81 -7.44 -17.03
CA ALA A 90 -23.91 -7.99 -18.05
C ALA A 90 -24.13 -9.51 -18.15
N GLY A 91 -25.23 -9.90 -18.80
CA GLY A 91 -25.73 -11.28 -18.87
C GLY A 91 -25.58 -11.97 -20.23
N SER A 92 -24.72 -11.51 -21.14
CA SER A 92 -24.29 -12.32 -22.29
C SER A 92 -22.97 -11.83 -22.90
N ASP A 93 -22.21 -12.78 -23.46
CA ASP A 93 -20.88 -12.55 -24.06
C ASP A 93 -20.88 -11.49 -25.18
N GLY A 94 -22.02 -11.31 -25.88
CA GLY A 94 -22.15 -10.29 -26.93
C GLY A 94 -22.11 -8.84 -26.43
N GLY A 95 -22.36 -8.60 -25.13
CA GLY A 95 -22.23 -7.28 -24.53
C GLY A 95 -20.78 -6.86 -24.26
N ALA A 96 -19.85 -7.81 -24.12
CA ALA A 96 -18.46 -7.54 -23.80
C ALA A 96 -17.68 -6.97 -25.00
N GLU A 97 -18.05 -7.36 -26.22
CA GLU A 97 -17.32 -6.98 -27.44
C GLU A 97 -17.52 -5.50 -27.84
N ASN A 98 -18.62 -4.87 -27.43
CA ASN A 98 -18.92 -3.47 -27.76
C ASN A 98 -18.29 -2.43 -26.80
N TRP A 99 -17.63 -2.86 -25.73
CA TRP A 99 -17.00 -1.96 -24.73
C TRP A 99 -15.48 -1.79 -24.92
N ALA A 100 -14.93 -2.32 -26.02
CA ALA A 100 -13.50 -2.27 -26.36
C ALA A 100 -13.16 -1.24 -27.44
N ARG A 101 -13.89 -0.12 -27.52
CA ARG A 101 -13.50 1.06 -28.31
C ARG A 101 -13.45 2.32 -27.46
#